data_AF-L0J784-F1
#
_entry.id   AF-L0J784-F1
#
_cell.length_a   1.000
_cell.length_b   1.000
_cell.length_c   1.000
_cell.angle_alpha   90.00
_cell.angle_beta   90.00
_cell.angle_gamma   90.00
#
_symmetry.space_group_name_H-M   'P 1'
#
loop_
_entity.id
_entity.type
_entity.pdbx_description
1 polymer ?
#
loop_
_entity_poly.entity_id
_entity_poly.type
_entity_poly.pdbx_seq_one_letter_code
_entity_poly.pdbx_strand_id
1 'polypeptide(L)'
;MATLTRLDVIADHLRRDASIAEQFALWLGRQGLPSVTALRKADAYRRWCVATRSALLDVSVDLPVDVEDLEREWEVRASESEIKAAGHSGHVALLLVVFGALLFGVIWVLTGAYVQAAAAGAVGLVAFVCLKRARTALIVGPQAAPPPMWMDVPRR
;
A
#
# COMPACT_ATOMS: atom_id res chain seq x y z
N MET A 1 -31.42 8.95 -6.37
CA MET A 1 -31.24 7.63 -5.72
C MET A 1 -29.82 7.07 -5.93
N ALA A 2 -29.27 7.08 -7.15
CA ALA A 2 -27.91 6.59 -7.43
C ALA A 2 -26.74 7.36 -6.75
N THR A 3 -26.92 8.64 -6.45
CA THR A 3 -25.92 9.48 -5.78
C THR A 3 -25.79 9.17 -4.29
N LEU A 4 -26.90 8.94 -3.59
CA LEU A 4 -26.89 8.55 -2.17
C LEU A 4 -26.15 7.22 -1.96
N THR A 5 -26.41 6.24 -2.83
CA THR A 5 -25.70 4.96 -2.79
C THR A 5 -24.20 5.09 -3.05
N ARG A 6 -23.75 6.09 -3.81
CA ARG A 6 -22.31 6.33 -4.05
C ARG A 6 -21.64 6.99 -2.84
N LEU A 7 -22.31 7.95 -2.21
CA LEU A 7 -21.80 8.60 -0.99
C LEU A 7 -21.70 7.62 0.18
N ASP A 8 -22.66 6.71 0.33
CA ASP A 8 -22.62 5.65 1.34
C ASP A 8 -21.41 4.72 1.14
N VAL A 9 -21.15 4.33 -0.11
CA VAL A 9 -19.97 3.52 -0.47
C VAL A 9 -18.68 4.26 -0.13
N ILE A 10 -18.57 5.55 -0.45
CA ILE A 10 -17.39 6.35 -0.12
C ILE A 10 -17.22 6.48 1.40
N ALA A 11 -18.30 6.74 2.13
CA ALA A 11 -18.27 6.83 3.60
C ALA A 11 -17.82 5.51 4.25
N ASP A 12 -18.22 4.36 3.68
CA ASP A 12 -17.76 3.05 4.13
C ASP A 12 -16.29 2.78 3.78
N HIS A 13 -15.82 3.21 2.62
CA HIS A 13 -14.40 3.11 2.28
C HIS A 13 -13.53 4.02 3.18
N LEU A 14 -13.97 5.25 3.46
CA LEU A 14 -13.26 6.12 4.41
C LEU A 14 -13.20 5.54 5.81
N ARG A 15 -14.27 4.87 6.27
CA ARG A 15 -14.27 4.11 7.54
C ARG A 15 -13.23 2.99 7.52
N ARG A 16 -13.15 2.24 6.42
CA ARG A 16 -12.18 1.17 6.23
C ARG A 16 -10.75 1.70 6.25
N ASP A 17 -10.48 2.77 5.52
CA ASP A 17 -9.15 3.38 5.41
C ASP A 17 -8.68 3.95 6.75
N ALA A 18 -9.58 4.54 7.54
CA ALA A 18 -9.29 4.97 8.91
C ALA A 18 -8.87 3.79 9.81
N SER A 19 -9.58 2.66 9.73
CA SER A 19 -9.23 1.44 10.46
C SER A 19 -7.89 0.86 10.02
N ILE A 20 -7.59 0.87 8.72
CA ILE A 20 -6.31 0.39 8.18
C ILE A 20 -5.17 1.28 8.67
N ALA A 21 -5.34 2.60 8.65
CA ALA A 21 -4.34 3.55 9.13
C ALA A 21 -4.05 3.39 10.63
N GLU A 22 -5.08 3.13 11.43
CA GLU A 22 -4.92 2.82 12.86
C GLU A 22 -4.15 1.52 13.10
N GLN A 23 -4.52 0.44 12.40
CA GLN A 23 -3.81 -0.84 12.49
C GLN A 23 -2.35 -0.72 12.04
N PHE A 24 -2.10 0.05 10.99
CA PHE A 24 -0.75 0.33 10.50
C PHE A 24 0.08 1.10 11.55
N ALA A 25 -0.51 2.10 12.21
CA ALA A 25 0.16 2.84 13.27
C ALA A 25 0.47 1.94 14.49
N LEU A 26 -0.46 1.08 14.89
CA LEU A 26 -0.25 0.09 15.97
C LEU A 26 0.85 -0.92 15.61
N TRP A 27 0.85 -1.42 14.37
CA TRP A 27 1.87 -2.33 13.87
C TRP A 27 3.26 -1.67 13.87
N LEU A 28 3.36 -0.43 13.38
CA LEU A 28 4.60 0.35 13.45
C LEU A 28 5.08 0.51 14.90
N GLY A 29 4.16 0.85 15.82
CA GLY A 29 4.44 0.96 17.25
C GLY A 29 5.08 -0.29 17.86
N ARG A 30 4.72 -1.48 17.38
CA ARG A 30 5.25 -2.77 17.86
C ARG A 30 6.63 -3.13 17.32
N GLN A 31 7.13 -2.47 16.28
CA GLN A 31 8.43 -2.79 15.68
C GLN A 31 9.65 -2.19 16.43
N GLY A 32 9.44 -1.57 17.60
CA GLY A 32 10.51 -1.13 18.51
C GLY A 32 11.18 0.20 18.14
N LEU A 33 11.28 0.56 16.85
CA LEU A 33 11.79 1.87 16.39
C LEU A 33 10.98 2.43 15.20
N PRO A 34 9.68 2.72 15.37
CA PRO A 34 8.91 3.36 14.31
C PRO A 34 9.43 4.77 14.01
N SER A 35 9.51 5.12 12.72
CA SER A 35 9.74 6.51 12.30
C SER A 35 8.60 7.39 12.82
N VAL A 36 8.93 8.40 13.64
CA VAL A 36 7.97 9.40 14.14
C VAL A 36 7.21 10.06 13.00
N THR A 37 7.88 10.25 11.85
CA THR A 37 7.27 10.79 10.63
C THR A 37 6.21 9.85 10.06
N ALA A 38 6.46 8.53 10.05
CA ALA A 38 5.50 7.55 9.54
C ALA A 38 4.24 7.45 10.43
N LEU A 39 4.42 7.47 11.76
CA LEU A 39 3.29 7.50 12.70
C LEU A 39 2.46 8.78 12.54
N ARG A 40 3.12 9.93 12.38
CA ARG A 40 2.43 11.21 12.17
C ARG A 40 1.65 11.24 10.86
N LYS A 41 2.22 10.70 9.77
CA LYS A 41 1.54 10.57 8.46
C LYS A 41 0.33 9.65 8.55
N ALA A 42 0.46 8.49 9.20
CA ALA A 42 -0.64 7.55 9.39
C ALA A 42 -1.79 8.18 10.23
N ASP A 43 -1.47 8.86 11.32
CA ASP A 43 -2.49 9.52 12.15
C ASP A 43 -3.13 10.73 11.44
N ALA A 44 -2.35 11.51 10.68
CA ALA A 44 -2.88 12.61 9.87
C ALA A 44 -3.89 12.09 8.83
N TYR A 45 -3.57 11.00 8.15
CA TYR A 45 -4.47 10.35 7.20
C TYR A 45 -5.74 9.80 7.88
N ARG A 46 -5.59 9.10 9.01
CA ARG A 46 -6.73 8.61 9.81
C ARG A 46 -7.69 9.73 10.20
N ARG A 47 -7.15 10.85 10.72
CA ARG A 47 -7.97 12.01 11.12
C ARG A 47 -8.70 12.62 9.93
N TRP A 48 -8.04 12.73 8.78
CA TRP A 48 -8.68 13.19 7.55
C TRP A 48 -9.84 12.25 7.15
N CYS A 49 -9.63 10.94 7.11
CA CYS A 49 -10.70 9.98 6.78
C CYS A 49 -11.91 10.09 7.71
N VAL A 50 -11.69 10.25 9.02
CA VAL A 50 -12.78 10.41 10.01
C VAL A 50 -13.53 11.73 9.79
N ALA A 51 -12.80 12.84 9.63
CA ALA A 51 -13.39 14.16 9.43
C ALA A 51 -14.17 14.24 8.12
N THR A 52 -13.61 13.72 7.03
CA THR A 52 -14.25 13.69 5.72
C THR A 52 -15.49 12.80 5.72
N ARG A 53 -15.44 11.64 6.40
CA ARG A 53 -16.62 10.79 6.59
C ARG A 53 -17.72 11.49 7.38
N SER A 54 -17.38 12.18 8.48
CA SER A 54 -18.38 12.93 9.24
C SER A 54 -18.99 14.04 8.40
N ALA A 55 -18.18 14.77 7.62
CA ALA A 55 -18.67 15.81 6.73
C ALA A 55 -19.61 15.25 5.66
N LEU A 56 -19.27 14.11 5.04
CA LEU A 56 -20.12 13.42 4.05
C LEU A 56 -21.47 12.97 4.60
N LEU A 57 -21.51 12.51 5.85
CA LEU A 57 -22.73 12.03 6.50
C LEU A 57 -23.59 13.18 7.06
N ASP A 58 -23.01 14.36 7.24
CA ASP A 58 -23.69 15.58 7.72
C ASP A 58 -24.20 16.47 6.58
N VAL A 59 -23.96 16.08 5.32
CA VAL A 59 -24.44 16.84 4.16
C VAL A 59 -25.96 16.76 4.07
N SER A 60 -26.63 17.89 4.34
CA SER A 60 -28.03 18.10 3.97
C SER A 60 -28.21 18.01 2.45
N VAL A 61 -29.29 17.39 2.00
CA VAL A 61 -29.62 17.03 0.59
C VAL A 61 -29.44 18.18 -0.43
N ASP A 62 -29.39 19.44 0.02
CA ASP A 62 -29.33 20.64 -0.81
C ASP A 62 -27.92 21.07 -1.26
N LEU A 63 -26.83 20.47 -0.73
CA LEU A 63 -25.46 20.79 -1.18
C LEU A 63 -24.83 19.60 -1.93
N PRO A 64 -24.66 19.69 -3.26
CA PRO A 64 -24.04 18.61 -4.01
C PRO A 64 -22.56 18.50 -3.66
N VAL A 65 -22.16 17.33 -3.13
CA VAL A 65 -20.74 16.99 -2.93
C VAL A 65 -20.12 16.72 -4.30
N ASP A 66 -19.03 17.42 -4.61
CA ASP A 66 -18.19 17.09 -5.77
C ASP A 66 -17.39 15.82 -5.47
N VAL A 67 -17.88 14.70 -6.01
CA VAL A 67 -17.28 13.39 -5.78
C VAL A 67 -15.93 13.26 -6.50
N GLU A 68 -15.72 13.94 -7.62
CA GLU A 68 -14.46 13.85 -8.37
C GLU A 68 -13.34 14.57 -7.64
N ASP A 69 -13.64 15.73 -7.07
CA ASP A 69 -12.67 16.50 -6.30
C ASP A 69 -12.31 15.79 -4.98
N LEU A 70 -13.30 15.16 -4.34
CA LEU A 70 -13.09 14.30 -3.18
C LEU A 70 -12.20 13.09 -3.50
N GLU A 71 -12.44 12.39 -4.61
CA GLU A 71 -11.62 11.26 -5.03
C GLU A 71 -10.17 11.69 -5.32
N ARG A 72 -9.96 12.86 -5.97
CA ARG A 72 -8.62 13.41 -6.18
C ARG A 72 -7.91 13.76 -4.88
N GLU A 73 -8.58 14.43 -3.95
CA GLU A 73 -7.98 14.72 -2.65
C GLU A 73 -7.63 13.42 -1.91
N TRP A 74 -8.52 12.43 -1.96
CA TRP A 74 -8.29 11.13 -1.35
C TRP A 74 -7.06 10.42 -1.92
N GLU A 75 -6.84 10.44 -3.23
CA GLU A 75 -5.63 9.89 -3.87
C GLU A 75 -4.35 10.58 -3.37
N VAL A 76 -4.36 11.92 -3.30
CA VAL A 76 -3.21 12.70 -2.80
C VAL A 76 -2.91 12.33 -1.36
N ARG A 77 -3.92 12.35 -0.48
CA ARG A 77 -3.77 12.02 0.95
C ARG A 77 -3.31 10.58 1.16
N ALA A 78 -3.87 9.63 0.40
CA ALA A 78 -3.47 8.23 0.43
C ALA A 78 -2.01 8.06 0.02
N SER A 79 -1.55 8.79 -1.00
CA SER A 79 -0.16 8.76 -1.45
C SER A 79 0.81 9.33 -0.41
N GLU A 80 0.44 10.43 0.27
CA GLU A 80 1.23 11.10 1.31
C GLU A 80 1.33 10.27 2.59
N SER A 81 0.30 9.47 2.88
CA SER A 81 0.26 8.59 4.06
C SER A 81 1.36 7.53 4.05
N GLU A 82 1.88 7.20 2.87
CA GLU A 82 2.85 6.12 2.63
C GLU A 82 2.37 4.73 3.14
N ILE A 83 1.08 4.57 3.44
CA ILE A 83 0.46 3.30 3.85
C ILE A 83 0.36 2.39 2.63
N LYS A 84 1.47 1.70 2.39
CA LYS A 84 1.64 0.83 1.24
C LYS A 84 1.39 -0.61 1.64
N ALA A 85 0.88 -1.38 0.67
CA ALA A 85 0.98 -2.82 0.59
C ALA A 85 2.43 -3.14 0.24
N ALA A 86 3.35 -2.69 1.09
CA ALA A 86 4.62 -3.34 1.20
C ALA A 86 4.29 -4.73 1.73
N GLY A 87 4.12 -5.67 0.80
CA GLY A 87 4.62 -7.02 1.01
C GLY A 87 6.12 -6.86 1.24
N HIS A 88 6.50 -6.45 2.45
CA HIS A 88 7.89 -6.33 2.89
C HIS A 88 8.56 -7.69 2.66
N SER A 89 7.81 -8.77 2.89
CA SER A 89 8.13 -10.14 2.49
C SER A 89 8.37 -10.32 0.98
N GLY A 90 7.53 -9.78 0.10
CA GLY A 90 7.69 -9.87 -1.35
C GLY A 90 8.89 -9.08 -1.89
N HIS A 91 9.13 -7.87 -1.38
CA HIS A 91 10.32 -7.08 -1.73
C HIS A 91 11.60 -7.73 -1.19
N VAL A 92 11.59 -8.23 0.05
CA VAL A 92 12.73 -8.95 0.64
C VAL A 92 12.99 -10.26 -0.10
N ALA A 93 11.96 -11.03 -0.44
CA ALA A 93 12.09 -12.25 -1.22
C ALA A 93 12.68 -11.97 -2.61
N LEU A 94 12.21 -10.93 -3.31
CA LEU A 94 12.79 -10.55 -4.60
C LEU A 94 14.24 -10.09 -4.48
N LEU A 95 14.58 -9.34 -3.44
CA LEU A 95 15.97 -8.97 -3.13
C LEU A 95 16.84 -10.21 -2.91
N LEU A 96 16.36 -11.18 -2.13
CA LEU A 96 17.07 -12.45 -1.91
C LEU A 96 17.25 -13.24 -3.21
N VAL A 97 16.25 -13.24 -4.11
CA VAL A 97 16.36 -13.86 -5.44
C VAL A 97 17.42 -13.17 -6.29
N VAL A 98 17.48 -11.83 -6.30
CA VAL A 98 18.51 -11.07 -7.03
C VAL A 98 19.91 -11.39 -6.49
N PHE A 99 20.10 -11.35 -5.17
CA PHE A 99 21.39 -11.67 -4.55
C PHE A 99 21.79 -13.13 -4.78
N GLY A 100 20.86 -14.07 -4.63
CA GLY A 100 21.10 -15.48 -4.89
C GLY A 100 21.51 -15.73 -6.34
N ALA A 101 20.77 -15.16 -7.30
CA ALA A 101 21.07 -15.27 -8.73
C ALA A 101 22.47 -14.75 -9.08
N LEU A 102 22.89 -13.62 -8.50
CA LEU A 102 24.24 -13.09 -8.67
C LEU A 102 25.31 -14.01 -8.08
N LEU A 103 25.10 -14.50 -6.84
CA LEU A 103 26.05 -15.38 -6.17
C LEU A 103 26.24 -16.70 -6.93
N PHE A 104 25.13 -17.35 -7.34
CA PHE A 104 25.17 -18.56 -8.15
C PHE A 104 25.78 -18.32 -9.54
N GLY A 105 25.51 -17.17 -10.15
CA GLY A 105 26.14 -16.76 -11.40
C GLY A 105 27.66 -16.69 -11.29
N VAL A 106 28.19 -16.06 -10.24
CA VAL A 106 29.65 -15.99 -9.97
C VAL A 106 30.24 -17.39 -9.75
N ILE A 107 29.61 -18.22 -8.94
CA ILE A 107 30.07 -19.59 -8.68
C ILE A 107 30.15 -20.38 -9.99
N TRP A 108 29.14 -20.29 -10.84
CA TRP A 108 29.07 -21.04 -12.10
C TRP A 108 30.06 -20.54 -13.15
N VAL A 109 30.34 -19.23 -13.19
CA VAL A 109 31.46 -18.70 -14.01
C VAL A 109 32.79 -19.29 -13.56
N LEU A 110 33.04 -19.35 -12.24
CA LEU A 110 34.29 -19.90 -11.69
C LEU A 110 34.46 -21.40 -11.98
N THR A 111 33.38 -22.14 -12.17
CA THR A 111 33.41 -23.56 -12.53
C THR A 111 33.35 -23.83 -14.05
N GLY A 112 33.41 -22.79 -14.89
CA GLY A 112 33.34 -22.92 -16.36
C GLY A 112 31.94 -23.24 -16.91
N ALA A 113 30.91 -23.13 -16.07
CA ALA A 113 29.51 -23.41 -16.37
C ALA A 113 28.79 -22.17 -16.94
N TYR A 114 29.25 -21.69 -18.11
CA TYR A 114 28.84 -20.40 -18.67
C TYR A 114 27.35 -20.32 -19.05
N VAL A 115 26.78 -21.40 -19.59
CA VAL A 115 25.35 -21.44 -19.97
C VAL A 115 24.49 -21.25 -18.74
N GLN A 116 24.83 -21.95 -17.66
CA GLN A 116 24.02 -21.87 -16.47
C GLN A 116 24.24 -20.53 -15.73
N ALA A 117 25.45 -19.96 -15.78
CA ALA A 117 25.71 -18.60 -15.29
C ALA A 117 24.88 -17.54 -16.04
N ALA A 118 24.72 -17.66 -17.36
CA ALA A 118 23.87 -16.77 -18.15
C ALA A 118 22.38 -16.90 -17.75
N ALA A 119 21.91 -18.12 -17.48
CA ALA A 119 20.55 -18.35 -16.98
C ALA A 119 20.33 -17.70 -15.61
N ALA A 120 21.28 -17.83 -14.69
CA ALA A 120 21.24 -17.16 -13.39
C ALA A 120 21.22 -15.63 -13.54
N GLY A 121 22.04 -15.08 -14.44
CA GLY A 121 22.03 -13.65 -14.76
C GLY A 121 20.69 -13.15 -15.30
N ALA A 122 20.04 -13.93 -16.18
CA ALA A 122 18.71 -13.60 -16.71
C ALA A 122 17.64 -13.60 -15.62
N VAL A 123 17.64 -14.59 -14.72
CA VAL A 123 16.73 -14.64 -13.57
C VAL A 123 16.94 -13.44 -12.64
N GLY A 124 18.18 -13.10 -12.33
CA GLY A 124 18.52 -11.92 -11.52
C GLY A 124 18.05 -10.62 -12.17
N LEU A 125 18.22 -10.47 -13.48
CA LEU A 125 17.76 -9.30 -14.23
C LEU A 125 16.23 -9.16 -14.22
N VAL A 126 15.51 -10.25 -14.48
CA VAL A 126 14.03 -10.26 -14.45
C VAL A 126 13.53 -9.90 -13.05
N ALA A 127 14.10 -10.50 -12.00
CA ALA A 127 13.78 -10.16 -10.62
C ALA A 127 14.07 -8.69 -10.32
N PHE A 128 15.22 -8.16 -10.74
CA PHE A 128 15.55 -6.75 -10.54
C PHE A 128 14.56 -5.80 -11.24
N VAL A 129 14.16 -6.11 -12.48
CA VAL A 129 13.16 -5.33 -13.21
C VAL A 129 11.80 -5.41 -12.51
N CYS A 130 11.39 -6.59 -12.05
CA CYS A 130 10.18 -6.77 -11.26
C CYS A 130 10.24 -5.97 -9.96
N LEU A 131 11.38 -5.94 -9.25
CA LEU A 131 11.57 -5.14 -8.04
C LEU A 131 11.43 -3.63 -8.34
N LYS A 132 12.03 -3.16 -9.44
CA LYS A 132 11.93 -1.76 -9.88
C LYS A 132 10.53 -1.37 -10.33
N ARG A 133 9.78 -2.30 -10.93
CA ARG A 133 8.42 -2.08 -11.44
C ARG A 133 7.31 -2.43 -10.46
N ALA A 134 7.62 -3.14 -9.38
CA ALA A 134 6.70 -3.37 -8.28
C ALA A 134 6.40 -2.02 -7.61
N ARG A 135 5.45 -1.27 -8.20
CA ARG A 135 4.77 -0.20 -7.50
C ARG A 135 4.17 -0.85 -6.26
N THR A 136 4.69 -0.50 -5.09
CA THR A 136 4.04 -0.79 -3.82
C THR A 136 2.61 -0.29 -3.91
N ALA A 137 1.66 -1.19 -4.16
CA ALA A 137 0.25 -0.86 -4.23
C ALA A 137 -0.16 -0.22 -2.91
N LEU A 138 -0.93 0.87 -2.93
CA LEU A 138 -1.44 1.45 -1.69
C LEU A 138 -2.55 0.53 -1.14
N ILE A 139 -2.58 0.31 0.18
CA ILE A 139 -3.69 -0.43 0.84
C ILE A 139 -4.87 0.51 1.13
N VAL A 140 -4.66 1.81 0.97
CA VAL A 140 -5.63 2.89 1.25
C VAL A 140 -5.79 3.77 0.01
N GLY A 141 -6.93 4.45 -0.13
CA GLY A 141 -7.28 5.25 -1.30
C GLY A 141 -8.47 4.69 -2.09
N PRO A 142 -8.99 5.46 -3.07
CA PRO A 142 -10.17 5.07 -3.84
C PRO A 142 -9.93 3.84 -4.71
N GLN A 143 -8.68 3.58 -5.11
CA GLN A 143 -8.25 2.40 -5.86
C GLN A 143 -7.44 1.41 -4.99
N ALA A 144 -7.67 1.41 -3.68
CA ALA A 144 -6.95 0.54 -2.75
C ALA A 144 -7.02 -0.94 -3.16
N ALA A 145 -5.86 -1.60 -3.16
CA ALA A 145 -5.81 -3.05 -3.27
C ALA A 145 -6.45 -3.70 -2.03
N PRO A 146 -6.98 -4.95 -2.12
CA PRO A 146 -7.52 -5.62 -0.96
C PRO A 146 -6.47 -5.70 0.17
N PRO A 147 -6.88 -5.45 1.44
CA PRO A 147 -5.99 -5.42 2.57
C PRO A 147 -5.35 -6.80 2.74
N PRO A 148 -4.08 -6.85 3.17
CA PRO A 148 -3.39 -8.11 3.37
C PRO A 148 -4.04 -8.92 4.49
N MET A 149 -3.93 -10.24 4.40
CA MET A 149 -4.59 -11.24 5.26
C MET A 149 -4.35 -11.10 6.78
N TRP A 150 -3.38 -10.28 7.19
CA TRP A 150 -3.06 -10.02 8.60
C TRP A 150 -3.75 -8.79 9.18
N MET A 151 -4.45 -7.99 8.37
CA MET A 151 -5.27 -6.87 8.86
C MET A 151 -6.69 -7.35 9.15
N ASP A 152 -7.07 -7.33 10.42
CA ASP A 152 -8.45 -7.55 10.86
C ASP A 152 -9.27 -6.30 10.56
N VAL A 153 -9.65 -6.11 9.29
CA VAL A 153 -10.62 -5.08 8.94
C VAL A 153 -11.99 -5.57 9.41
N PRO A 154 -12.65 -4.88 10.36
CA PRO A 154 -13.95 -5.31 10.86
C PRO A 154 -14.95 -5.30 9.70
N ARG A 155 -15.26 -6.50 9.20
CA ARG A 155 -16.36 -6.74 8.28
C ARG A 155 -17.63 -6.57 9.09
N ARG A 156 -18.55 -5.74 8.60
CA ARG A 156 -19.94 -5.88 9.05
C ARG A 156 -20.41 -7.28 8.72
#